data_AF-A0A4Z0KII5-F1
#
_entry.id   AF-A0A4Z0KII5-F1
#
_cell.length_a   1.000
_cell.length_b   1.000
_cell.length_c   1.000
_cell.angle_alpha   90.00
_cell.angle_beta   90.00
_cell.angle_gamma   90.00
#
_symmetry.space_group_name_H-M   'P 1'
#
loop_
_entity.id
_entity.type
_entity.pdbx_description
1 polymer ?
#
loop_
_entity_poly.entity_id
_entity_poly.type
_entity_poly.pdbx_seq_one_letter_code
_entity_poly.pdbx_strand_id
1 'polypeptide(L)'
;MDTTAQAPQTANARSLLLPYTLTLIAAMIIIQFVVALTGGAVTILAGALTAVVAIGIAVWIVIKRRKLLHVRFGLVIAHVIAYVAVTTSFNAHAVVRAVVAGSNNDVQAVAHSLLGSSWFGATLVMSAVWGLGLLIHLLGSVLGRGWED
;
A
#
# COMPACT_ATOMS: atom_id res chain seq x y z
N MET A 1 -41.77 -27.37 -10.57
CA MET A 1 -41.36 -26.41 -9.53
C MET A 1 -39.92 -26.05 -9.87
N ASP A 2 -39.74 -25.04 -10.71
CA ASP A 2 -38.43 -24.64 -11.21
C ASP A 2 -37.74 -23.74 -10.19
N THR A 3 -36.80 -24.32 -9.43
CA THR A 3 -35.86 -23.52 -8.64
C THR A 3 -34.82 -22.98 -9.60
N THR A 4 -35.10 -21.84 -10.24
CA THR A 4 -34.07 -21.08 -10.94
C THR A 4 -32.98 -20.76 -9.94
N ALA A 5 -31.85 -21.45 -10.04
CA ALA A 5 -30.66 -21.17 -9.26
C ALA A 5 -30.25 -19.72 -9.51
N GLN A 6 -30.57 -18.84 -8.57
CA GLN A 6 -30.22 -17.44 -8.65
C GLN A 6 -28.70 -17.36 -8.66
N ALA A 7 -28.12 -16.93 -9.79
CA ALA A 7 -26.68 -16.78 -9.92
C ALA A 7 -26.17 -15.93 -8.74
N PRO A 8 -25.12 -16.38 -8.02
CA PRO A 8 -24.65 -15.69 -6.83
C PRO A 8 -24.37 -14.24 -7.17
N GLN A 9 -25.08 -13.33 -6.49
CA GLN A 9 -24.97 -11.90 -6.73
C GLN A 9 -23.55 -11.47 -6.41
N THR A 10 -22.73 -11.32 -7.45
CA THR A 10 -21.34 -10.88 -7.31
C THR A 10 -21.35 -9.49 -6.68
N ALA A 11 -20.78 -9.37 -5.47
CA ALA A 11 -20.64 -8.08 -4.83
C ALA A 11 -19.92 -7.12 -5.78
N ASN A 12 -20.47 -5.91 -5.98
CA ASN A 12 -19.90 -4.91 -6.87
C ASN A 12 -18.53 -4.45 -6.33
N ALA A 13 -17.46 -5.12 -6.77
CA ALA A 13 -16.11 -4.88 -6.30
C ALA A 13 -15.65 -3.46 -6.62
N ARG A 14 -16.08 -2.89 -7.76
CA ARG A 14 -15.72 -1.54 -8.18
C ARG A 14 -16.23 -0.49 -7.19
N SER A 15 -17.48 -0.58 -6.76
CA SER A 15 -18.05 0.40 -5.82
C SER A 15 -17.43 0.34 -4.42
N LEU A 16 -16.73 -0.76 -4.09
CA LEU A 16 -16.00 -0.92 -2.83
C LEU A 16 -14.52 -0.54 -2.94
N LEU A 17 -13.81 -1.08 -3.94
CA LEU A 17 -12.35 -1.00 -4.05
C LEU A 17 -11.89 0.28 -4.75
N LEU A 18 -12.68 0.85 -5.66
CA LEU A 18 -12.29 2.09 -6.36
C LEU A 18 -12.19 3.27 -5.39
N PRO A 19 -13.19 3.57 -4.54
CA PRO A 19 -13.08 4.66 -3.58
C PRO A 19 -11.91 4.45 -2.61
N TYR A 20 -11.71 3.20 -2.15
CA TYR A 20 -10.59 2.84 -1.30
C TYR A 20 -9.23 3.14 -1.95
N THR A 21 -9.08 2.75 -3.22
CA THR A 21 -7.87 3.00 -4.02
C THR A 21 -7.61 4.50 -4.16
N LEU A 22 -8.62 5.26 -4.56
CA LEU A 22 -8.49 6.71 -4.78
C LEU A 22 -8.15 7.44 -3.47
N THR A 23 -8.78 7.05 -2.35
CA THR A 23 -8.46 7.61 -1.03
C THR A 23 -7.02 7.33 -0.63
N LEU A 24 -6.50 6.12 -0.86
CA LEU A 24 -5.11 5.79 -0.56
C LEU A 24 -4.13 6.55 -1.45
N ILE A 25 -4.41 6.65 -2.75
CA ILE A 25 -3.58 7.45 -3.67
C ILE A 25 -3.53 8.90 -3.20
N ALA A 26 -4.68 9.51 -2.88
CA ALA A 26 -4.74 10.89 -2.40
C ALA A 26 -3.97 11.07 -1.07
N ALA A 27 -4.14 10.15 -0.11
CA ALA A 27 -3.42 10.18 1.16
C ALA A 27 -1.91 10.08 0.95
N MET A 28 -1.45 9.17 0.08
CA MET A 28 -0.02 9.02 -0.21
C MET A 28 0.54 10.23 -0.93
N ILE A 29 -0.18 10.85 -1.88
CA ILE A 29 0.24 12.10 -2.51
C ILE A 29 0.47 13.18 -1.45
N ILE A 30 -0.48 13.37 -0.52
CA ILE A 30 -0.36 14.35 0.57
C ILE A 30 0.89 14.07 1.41
N ILE A 31 1.12 12.82 1.81
CA ILE A 31 2.31 12.44 2.60
C ILE A 31 3.60 12.74 1.82
N GLN A 32 3.66 12.40 0.53
CA GLN A 32 4.86 12.69 -0.28
C GLN A 32 5.09 14.20 -0.43
N PHE A 33 4.03 15.00 -0.55
CA PHE A 33 4.14 16.47 -0.51
C PHE A 33 4.69 16.97 0.84
N VAL A 34 4.20 16.44 1.96
CA VAL A 34 4.71 16.80 3.30
C VAL A 34 6.20 16.46 3.42
N VAL A 35 6.63 15.29 2.94
CA VAL A 35 8.05 14.91 2.92
C VAL A 35 8.87 15.90 2.08
N ALA A 36 8.39 16.26 0.88
CA ALA A 36 9.07 17.21 0.01
C ALA A 36 9.21 18.59 0.66
N LEU A 37 8.16 19.09 1.31
CA LEU A 37 8.14 20.39 1.98
C LEU A 37 8.96 20.43 3.28
N THR A 38 9.25 19.29 3.91
CA THR A 38 10.02 19.18 5.17
C THR A 38 11.50 18.88 4.93
N GLY A 39 12.04 19.23 3.75
CA GLY A 39 13.45 19.04 3.41
C GLY A 39 13.76 17.67 2.77
N GLY A 40 12.73 16.88 2.44
CA GLY A 40 12.87 15.61 1.73
C GLY A 40 13.38 14.46 2.59
N ALA A 41 13.56 14.64 3.90
CA ALA A 41 13.82 13.53 4.82
C ALA A 41 12.51 12.88 5.26
N VAL A 42 12.51 11.56 5.47
CA VAL A 42 11.37 10.90 6.12
C VAL A 42 11.46 11.19 7.61
N THR A 43 10.65 12.16 8.06
CA THR A 43 10.62 12.64 9.46
C THR A 43 9.65 11.83 10.31
N ILE A 44 9.66 12.07 11.63
CA ILE A 44 8.68 11.51 12.57
C ILE A 44 7.24 11.87 12.14
N LEU A 45 7.02 13.08 11.62
CA LEU A 45 5.71 13.49 11.11
C LEU A 45 5.27 12.63 9.92
N ALA A 46 6.15 12.42 8.94
CA ALA A 46 5.84 11.55 7.79
C ALA A 46 5.58 10.10 8.23
N GLY A 47 6.36 9.59 9.18
CA GLY A 47 6.14 8.29 9.80
C GLY A 47 4.78 8.19 10.50
N ALA A 48 4.41 9.20 11.29
CA ALA A 48 3.14 9.27 12.00
C ALA A 48 1.94 9.33 11.04
N LEU A 49 2.02 10.14 9.97
CA LEU A 49 0.98 10.19 8.94
C LEU A 49 0.84 8.85 8.22
N THR A 50 1.95 8.17 7.94
CA THR A 50 1.92 6.83 7.33
C THR A 50 1.31 5.79 8.28
N ALA A 51 1.59 5.90 9.59
CA ALA A 51 0.96 5.06 10.60
C ALA A 51 -0.56 5.32 10.70
N VAL A 52 -1.00 6.58 10.59
CA VAL A 52 -2.43 6.93 10.51
C VAL A 52 -3.09 6.29 9.28
N VAL A 53 -2.41 6.28 8.13
CA VAL A 53 -2.90 5.57 6.93
C VAL A 53 -3.02 4.06 7.20
N ALA A 54 -2.02 3.44 7.83
CA ALA A 54 -2.06 2.01 8.18
C ALA A 54 -3.23 1.69 9.13
N ILE A 55 -3.47 2.51 10.15
CA ILE A 55 -4.62 2.38 11.06
C ILE A 55 -5.93 2.56 10.28
N GLY A 56 -6.02 3.57 9.42
CA GLY A 56 -7.18 3.82 8.57
C GLY A 56 -7.51 2.64 7.66
N ILE A 57 -6.49 1.99 7.09
CA ILE A 57 -6.64 0.75 6.32
C ILE A 57 -7.19 -0.37 7.20
N ALA A 58 -6.60 -0.62 8.36
CA ALA A 58 -7.05 -1.68 9.28
C ALA A 58 -8.51 -1.47 9.69
N VAL A 59 -8.87 -0.24 10.10
CA VAL A 59 -10.23 0.14 10.46
C VAL A 59 -11.19 -0.05 9.29
N TRP A 60 -10.82 0.39 8.08
CA TRP A 60 -11.64 0.23 6.89
C TRP A 60 -11.88 -1.25 6.56
N ILE A 61 -10.83 -2.09 6.65
CA ILE A 61 -10.94 -3.54 6.45
C ILE A 61 -11.90 -4.14 7.47
N VAL A 62 -11.79 -3.79 8.75
CA VAL A 62 -12.70 -4.29 9.80
C VAL A 62 -14.15 -3.90 9.50
N ILE A 63 -14.40 -2.64 9.17
CA ILE A 63 -15.76 -2.12 8.87
C ILE A 63 -16.34 -2.77 7.61
N LYS A 64 -15.53 -2.98 6.57
CA LYS A 64 -15.97 -3.52 5.28
C LYS A 64 -15.76 -5.02 5.12
N ARG A 65 -15.30 -5.71 6.17
CA ARG A 65 -14.91 -7.14 6.16
C ARG A 65 -15.96 -8.02 5.49
N ARG A 66 -17.24 -7.88 5.88
CA ARG A 66 -18.33 -8.70 5.32
C ARG A 66 -18.44 -8.53 3.80
N LYS A 67 -18.36 -7.29 3.30
CA LYS A 67 -18.41 -6.99 1.86
C LYS A 67 -17.17 -7.52 1.13
N LEU A 68 -15.99 -7.34 1.72
CA LEU A 68 -14.73 -7.86 1.17
C LEU A 68 -14.72 -9.38 1.05
N LEU A 69 -15.32 -10.08 2.02
CA LEU A 69 -15.42 -11.54 1.97
C LEU A 69 -16.37 -12.06 0.88
N HIS A 70 -17.28 -11.23 0.36
CA HIS A 70 -18.15 -11.57 -0.78
C HIS A 70 -17.54 -11.19 -2.14
N VAL A 71 -16.40 -10.49 -2.15
CA VAL A 71 -15.61 -10.24 -3.36
C VAL A 71 -14.53 -11.33 -3.44
N ARG A 72 -14.39 -12.00 -4.60
CA ARG A 72 -13.34 -12.99 -4.81
C ARG A 72 -11.97 -12.32 -4.58
N PHE A 73 -11.19 -12.86 -3.64
CA PHE A 73 -9.91 -12.30 -3.18
C PHE A 73 -9.98 -10.87 -2.61
N GLY A 74 -11.15 -10.39 -2.17
CA GLY A 74 -11.33 -8.98 -1.79
C GLY A 74 -10.34 -8.46 -0.73
N LEU A 75 -10.02 -9.27 0.29
CA LEU A 75 -9.02 -8.91 1.30
C LEU A 75 -7.60 -8.82 0.72
N VAL A 76 -7.21 -9.78 -0.12
CA VAL A 76 -5.90 -9.78 -0.80
C VAL A 76 -5.79 -8.55 -1.68
N ILE A 77 -6.79 -8.28 -2.52
CA ILE A 77 -6.77 -7.12 -3.42
C ILE A 77 -6.71 -5.81 -2.64
N ALA A 78 -7.44 -5.69 -1.52
CA ALA A 78 -7.32 -4.51 -0.66
C ALA A 78 -5.90 -4.33 -0.12
N HIS A 79 -5.25 -5.41 0.35
CA HIS A 79 -3.87 -5.35 0.84
C HIS A 79 -2.85 -5.08 -0.28
N VAL A 80 -3.07 -5.62 -1.49
CA VAL A 80 -2.26 -5.30 -2.68
C VAL A 80 -2.35 -3.82 -3.01
N ILE A 81 -3.56 -3.24 -3.05
CA ILE A 81 -3.77 -1.81 -3.29
C ILE A 81 -3.00 -0.99 -2.24
N ALA A 82 -3.11 -1.37 -0.97
CA ALA A 82 -2.43 -0.68 0.12
C ALA A 82 -0.90 -0.78 0.01
N TYR A 83 -0.37 -1.99 -0.21
CA TYR A 83 1.04 -2.24 -0.44
C TYR A 83 1.56 -1.39 -1.61
N VAL A 84 0.91 -1.48 -2.77
CA VAL A 84 1.35 -0.76 -3.98
C VAL A 84 1.28 0.75 -3.77
N ALA A 85 0.19 1.28 -3.23
CA ALA A 85 0.03 2.72 -3.01
C ALA A 85 1.12 3.26 -2.07
N VAL A 86 1.31 2.59 -0.92
CA VAL A 86 2.27 3.05 0.10
C VAL A 86 3.70 2.86 -0.40
N THR A 87 4.10 1.63 -0.71
CA THR A 87 5.48 1.29 -1.06
C THR A 87 5.94 1.94 -2.36
N THR A 88 5.10 2.00 -3.40
CA THR A 88 5.47 2.64 -4.67
C THR A 88 5.65 4.13 -4.49
N SER A 89 4.82 4.80 -3.67
CA SER A 89 4.95 6.24 -3.46
C SER A 89 6.29 6.61 -2.81
N PHE A 90 6.72 5.85 -1.79
CA PHE A 90 8.01 6.08 -1.14
C PHE A 90 9.19 5.71 -2.04
N ASN A 91 9.11 4.58 -2.77
CA ASN A 91 10.17 4.21 -3.71
C ASN A 91 10.30 5.23 -4.85
N ALA A 92 9.19 5.71 -5.41
CA ALA A 92 9.22 6.73 -6.45
C ALA A 92 9.86 8.03 -5.96
N HIS A 93 9.53 8.48 -4.75
CA HIS A 93 10.14 9.67 -4.17
C HIS A 93 11.64 9.44 -3.88
N ALA A 94 12.02 8.27 -3.35
CA ALA A 94 13.43 7.93 -3.15
C ALA A 94 14.22 7.95 -4.47
N VAL A 95 13.66 7.43 -5.56
CA VAL A 95 14.25 7.48 -6.90
C VAL A 95 14.43 8.93 -7.36
N VAL A 96 13.41 9.78 -7.24
CA VAL A 96 13.53 11.21 -7.58
C VAL A 96 14.66 11.86 -6.78
N ARG A 97 14.76 11.59 -5.48
CA ARG A 97 15.85 12.14 -4.65
C ARG A 97 17.23 11.61 -5.05
N ALA A 98 17.33 10.32 -5.37
CA ALA A 98 18.59 9.72 -5.83
C ALA A 98 19.06 10.35 -7.15
N VAL A 99 18.14 10.58 -8.09
CA VAL A 99 18.43 11.26 -9.37
C VAL A 99 18.89 12.70 -9.12
N VAL A 100 18.21 13.43 -8.24
CA VAL A 100 18.60 14.81 -7.89
C VAL A 100 19.98 14.84 -7.21
N ALA A 101 20.26 13.94 -6.27
CA ALA A 101 21.57 13.86 -5.60
C ALA A 101 22.69 13.44 -6.56
N GLY A 102 22.40 12.53 -7.49
CA GLY A 102 23.35 12.03 -8.48
C GLY A 102 23.62 12.98 -9.64
N SER A 103 22.94 14.13 -9.72
CA SER A 103 23.10 15.09 -10.82
C SER A 103 24.53 15.62 -10.99
N ASN A 104 25.34 15.57 -9.93
CA ASN A 104 26.76 15.97 -9.94
C ASN A 104 27.73 14.77 -10.06
N ASN A 105 27.24 13.57 -10.42
CA ASN A 105 27.99 12.31 -10.43
C ASN A 105 28.62 11.91 -9.08
N ASP A 106 28.07 12.42 -7.97
CA ASP A 106 28.53 12.11 -6.62
C ASP A 106 27.87 10.83 -6.10
N VAL A 107 28.59 9.71 -6.23
CA VAL A 107 28.15 8.39 -5.75
C VAL A 107 27.97 8.38 -4.23
N GLN A 108 28.79 9.13 -3.48
CA GLN A 108 28.70 9.18 -2.02
C GLN A 108 27.43 9.91 -1.58
N ALA A 109 27.03 10.97 -2.28
CA ALA A 109 25.76 11.66 -2.04
C ALA A 109 24.54 10.76 -2.30
N VAL A 110 24.56 9.97 -3.37
CA VAL A 110 23.49 9.00 -3.68
C VAL A 110 23.44 7.90 -2.60
N ALA A 111 24.59 7.33 -2.24
CA ALA A 111 24.68 6.30 -1.22
C ALA A 111 24.20 6.79 0.15
N HIS A 112 24.60 8.01 0.56
CA HIS A 112 24.12 8.60 1.81
C HIS A 112 22.61 8.86 1.78
N SER A 113 22.08 9.36 0.65
CA SER A 113 20.64 9.58 0.48
C SER A 113 19.82 8.30 0.63
N LEU A 114 20.28 7.18 0.03
CA LEU A 114 19.51 5.93 0.02
C LEU A 114 19.76 5.02 1.22
N LEU A 115 21.01 4.90 1.68
CA LEU A 115 21.43 3.93 2.70
C LEU A 115 21.72 4.59 4.05
N GLY A 116 22.24 5.83 4.03
CA GLY A 116 22.67 6.55 5.23
C GLY A 116 21.56 7.37 5.90
N SER A 117 20.36 7.41 5.32
CA SER A 117 19.26 8.26 5.78
C SER A 117 18.01 7.46 6.15
N SER A 118 16.98 8.16 6.65
CA SER A 118 15.68 7.55 6.98
C SER A 118 14.96 6.93 5.77
N TRP A 119 15.43 7.18 4.55
CA TRP A 119 14.91 6.54 3.34
C TRP A 119 15.13 5.04 3.32
N PHE A 120 16.22 4.52 3.90
CA PHE A 120 16.44 3.07 3.99
C PHE A 120 15.31 2.38 4.77
N GLY A 121 14.92 2.93 5.92
CA GLY A 121 13.80 2.42 6.70
C GLY A 121 12.47 2.55 5.95
N ALA A 122 12.24 3.71 5.34
CA ALA A 122 11.01 4.00 4.61
C ALA A 122 10.83 3.13 3.35
N THR A 123 11.91 2.75 2.65
CA THR A 123 11.81 1.90 1.47
C THR A 123 11.96 0.43 1.84
N LEU A 124 13.06 0.02 2.48
CA LEU A 124 13.36 -1.40 2.69
C LEU A 124 12.54 -2.02 3.83
N VAL A 125 12.64 -1.46 5.04
CA VAL A 125 11.98 -2.03 6.23
C VAL A 125 10.48 -1.99 6.06
N MET A 126 9.93 -0.87 5.58
CA MET A 126 8.51 -0.76 5.27
C MET A 126 8.08 -1.78 4.20
N SER A 127 8.78 -1.89 3.06
CA SER A 127 8.43 -2.88 2.04
C SER A 127 8.43 -4.31 2.57
N ALA A 128 9.40 -4.65 3.42
CA ALA A 128 9.46 -5.97 4.04
C ALA A 128 8.25 -6.24 4.95
N VAL A 129 7.87 -5.29 5.81
CA VAL A 129 6.73 -5.44 6.74
C VAL A 129 5.41 -5.55 5.97
N TRP A 130 5.16 -4.62 5.03
CA TRP A 130 3.93 -4.63 4.25
C TRP A 130 3.85 -5.84 3.31
N GLY A 131 5.00 -6.24 2.74
CA GLY A 131 5.15 -7.41 1.88
C GLY A 131 4.93 -8.72 2.63
N LEU A 132 5.42 -8.84 3.87
CA LEU A 132 5.11 -9.96 4.74
C LEU A 132 3.61 -10.05 5.03
N GLY A 133 2.97 -8.92 5.34
CA GLY A 133 1.52 -8.86 5.51
C GLY A 133 0.77 -9.29 4.24
N LEU A 134 1.27 -8.92 3.06
CA LEU A 134 0.70 -9.35 1.78
C LEU A 134 0.85 -10.86 1.58
N LEU A 135 2.03 -11.41 1.86
CA LEU A 135 2.30 -12.85 1.77
C LEU A 135 1.36 -13.66 2.66
N ILE A 136 1.12 -13.20 3.89
CA ILE A 136 0.16 -13.84 4.81
C ILE A 136 -1.25 -13.85 4.21
N HIS A 137 -1.72 -12.74 3.64
CA HIS A 137 -3.03 -12.68 3.01
C HIS A 137 -3.13 -13.57 1.76
N LEU A 138 -2.06 -13.63 0.95
CA LEU A 138 -1.98 -14.51 -0.21
C LEU A 138 -2.05 -15.98 0.20
N LEU A 139 -1.23 -16.40 1.16
CA LEU A 139 -1.27 -17.76 1.73
C LEU A 139 -2.67 -18.11 2.25
N GLY A 140 -3.27 -17.21 3.03
CA GLY A 140 -4.64 -17.39 3.53
C GLY A 140 -5.68 -17.53 2.41
N SER A 141 -5.49 -16.85 1.27
CA SER A 141 -6.38 -16.98 0.12
C SER A 141 -6.23 -18.31 -0.61
N VAL A 142 -4.99 -18.77 -0.82
CA VAL A 142 -4.68 -20.05 -1.46
C VAL A 142 -5.21 -21.21 -0.63
N LEU A 143 -4.93 -21.20 0.68
CA LEU A 143 -5.34 -22.27 1.61
C LEU A 143 -6.85 -22.27 1.90
N GLY A 144 -7.51 -21.11 1.84
CA GLY A 144 -8.89 -20.97 2.30
C GLY A 144 -9.96 -21.20 1.23
N ARG A 145 -9.75 -20.71 0.00
CA ARG A 145 -10.80 -20.70 -1.04
C ARG A 145 -10.42 -21.37 -2.35
N GLY A 146 -9.21 -21.89 -2.48
CA GLY A 146 -8.65 -22.25 -3.78
C GLY A 146 -8.32 -21.00 -4.61
N TRP A 147 -7.29 -21.08 -5.45
CA TRP A 147 -7.01 -20.01 -6.42
C TRP A 147 -7.86 -20.19 -7.69
N GLU A 148 -7.99 -21.43 -8.14
CA GLU A 148 -8.67 -21.83 -9.39
C GLU A 148 -9.63 -23.03 -9.24
N ASP A 149 -9.69 -23.66 -8.05
CA ASP A 149 -10.58 -24.80 -7.72
C ASP A 149 -11.81 -24.35 -6.92
#